data_AF-A0A810E377-F1
#
_entry.id   AF-A0A810E377-F1
#
_cell.length_a   1.000
_cell.length_b   1.000
_cell.length_c   1.000
_cell.angle_alpha   90.00
_cell.angle_beta   90.00
_cell.angle_gamma   90.00
#
_symmetry.space_group_name_H-M   'P 1'
#
loop_
_entity.id
_entity.type
_entity.pdbx_description
1 polymer ?
#
loop_
_entity_poly.entity_id
_entity_poly.type
_entity_poly.pdbx_seq_one_letter_code
_entity_poly.pdbx_strand_id
1 'polypeptide(L)'
;MRFLSLSENYISYDYPNPYDIILMIYCDFGVIDELSRDTLLTKIYATLKPGGAFVFDIFRPQKYMDHKGTKTWSLKIGGFWRPGPHLGLNSSYWYEDSGAHLSQYIIVDETSHFEVYNIWDKTYTRDEYPPSY
;
A
#
# COMPACT_ATOMS: atom_id res chain seq x y z
N MET A 1 -4.40 -18.87 20.71
CA MET A 1 -4.65 -17.84 19.69
C MET A 1 -4.16 -18.39 18.36
N ARG A 2 -5.01 -18.47 17.33
CA ARG A 2 -4.66 -19.00 16.00
C ARG A 2 -4.63 -17.83 15.02
N PHE A 3 -3.53 -17.68 14.30
CA PHE A 3 -3.40 -16.68 13.24
C PHE A 3 -3.72 -17.32 11.89
N LEU A 4 -4.47 -16.61 11.05
CA LEU A 4 -4.75 -16.98 9.67
C LEU A 4 -4.18 -15.89 8.78
N SER A 5 -3.27 -16.24 7.88
CA SER A 5 -2.77 -15.33 6.84
C SER A 5 -3.67 -15.45 5.62
N LEU A 6 -4.12 -14.32 5.07
CA LEU A 6 -4.88 -14.27 3.83
C LEU A 6 -3.93 -14.01 2.65
N SER A 7 -3.98 -14.86 1.63
CA SER A 7 -3.22 -14.71 0.37
C SER A 7 -4.18 -14.55 -0.82
N GLU A 8 -5.20 -13.73 -0.63
CA GLU A 8 -6.28 -13.46 -1.60
C GLU A 8 -6.50 -11.96 -1.70
N ASN A 9 -7.26 -11.52 -2.71
CA ASN A 9 -7.74 -10.15 -2.76
C ASN A 9 -8.71 -9.90 -1.59
N TYR A 10 -8.25 -9.15 -0.58
CA TYR A 10 -9.01 -8.85 0.63
C TYR A 10 -10.26 -7.98 0.40
N ILE A 11 -10.39 -7.33 -0.76
CA ILE A 11 -11.60 -6.59 -1.16
C ILE A 11 -12.69 -7.57 -1.58
N SER A 12 -12.36 -8.56 -2.40
CA SER A 12 -13.33 -9.56 -2.88
C SER A 12 -13.52 -10.73 -1.92
N TYR A 13 -12.57 -10.96 -1.01
CA TYR A 13 -12.65 -12.07 -0.06
C TYR A 13 -13.89 -11.97 0.83
N ASP A 14 -14.56 -13.11 1.03
CA ASP A 14 -15.66 -13.26 1.95
C ASP A 14 -15.13 -13.86 3.25
N TYR A 15 -15.16 -13.06 4.31
CA TYR A 15 -14.64 -13.37 5.63
C TYR A 15 -15.60 -14.36 6.33
N PRO A 16 -15.30 -15.67 6.37
CA PRO A 16 -16.32 -16.69 6.67
C PRO A 16 -16.54 -16.92 8.16
N ASN A 17 -15.72 -16.31 9.02
CA ASN A 17 -15.76 -16.50 10.47
C ASN A 17 -15.80 -15.14 11.18
N PRO A 18 -16.40 -15.08 12.38
CA PRO A 18 -16.28 -13.89 13.21
C PRO A 18 -14.89 -13.85 13.87
N TYR A 19 -14.22 -12.70 13.84
CA TYR A 19 -12.87 -12.49 14.35
C TYR A 19 -12.85 -11.63 15.60
N ASP A 20 -11.95 -11.97 16.54
CA ASP A 20 -11.66 -11.12 17.71
C ASP A 20 -10.79 -9.92 17.31
N ILE A 21 -9.83 -10.15 16.41
CA ILE A 21 -8.91 -9.13 15.90
C ILE A 21 -8.69 -9.37 14.40
N ILE A 22 -8.80 -8.31 13.61
CA ILE A 22 -8.34 -8.26 12.22
C ILE A 22 -7.15 -7.31 12.17
N LEU A 23 -6.03 -7.78 11.60
CA LEU A 23 -4.79 -7.02 11.52
C LEU A 23 -4.41 -6.80 10.05
N MET A 24 -4.23 -5.55 9.67
CA MET A 24 -3.66 -5.14 8.39
C MET A 24 -2.37 -4.36 8.67
N ILE A 25 -1.23 -4.86 8.21
CA ILE A 25 0.07 -4.27 8.51
C ILE A 25 0.76 -3.75 7.25
N TYR A 26 1.80 -2.95 7.46
CA TYR A 26 2.67 -2.41 6.42
C TYR A 26 2.00 -1.39 5.51
N CYS A 27 1.03 -0.65 6.06
CA CYS A 27 0.33 0.45 5.42
C CYS A 27 -0.45 0.06 4.15
N ASP A 28 -0.81 -1.22 4.02
CA ASP A 28 -1.64 -1.74 2.93
C ASP A 28 -2.97 -1.00 2.79
N PHE A 29 -3.50 -0.46 3.89
CA PHE A 29 -4.69 0.38 3.87
C PHE A 29 -4.54 1.63 2.97
N GLY A 30 -3.31 2.16 2.87
CA GLY A 30 -2.97 3.35 2.11
C GLY A 30 -2.83 3.14 0.60
N VAL A 31 -2.89 1.90 0.09
CA VAL A 31 -2.81 1.62 -1.36
C VAL A 31 -4.16 1.30 -1.99
N ILE A 32 -5.22 1.23 -1.17
CA ILE A 32 -6.57 0.91 -1.60
C ILE A 32 -7.29 2.22 -1.97
N ASP A 33 -7.98 2.22 -3.12
CA ASP A 33 -8.82 3.34 -3.51
C ASP A 33 -10.02 3.52 -2.56
N GLU A 34 -10.63 4.70 -2.56
CA GLU A 34 -11.64 5.06 -1.56
C GLU A 34 -12.85 4.13 -1.56
N LEU A 35 -13.34 3.73 -2.74
CA LEU A 35 -14.52 2.89 -2.87
C LEU A 35 -14.24 1.45 -2.42
N SER A 36 -13.08 0.91 -2.80
CA SER A 36 -12.64 -0.41 -2.36
C SER A 36 -12.39 -0.43 -0.85
N ARG A 37 -11.89 0.67 -0.27
CA ARG A 37 -11.66 0.82 1.16
C ARG A 37 -12.98 0.81 1.95
N ASP A 38 -14.01 1.51 1.49
CA ASP A 38 -15.33 1.49 2.12
C ASP A 38 -15.95 0.08 2.08
N THR A 39 -15.78 -0.61 0.95
CA THR A 39 -16.20 -2.01 0.79
C THR A 39 -15.48 -2.92 1.79
N LEU A 40 -14.16 -2.76 1.92
CA LEU A 40 -13.34 -3.52 2.85
C LEU A 40 -13.74 -3.27 4.31
N LEU A 41 -13.86 -2.00 4.72
CA LEU A 41 -14.24 -1.64 6.08
C LEU A 41 -15.61 -2.21 6.44
N THR A 42 -16.58 -2.12 5.53
CA THR A 42 -17.91 -2.71 5.72
C THR A 42 -17.82 -4.21 6.03
N LYS A 43 -17.01 -4.95 5.26
CA LYS A 43 -16.79 -6.39 5.47
C LYS A 43 -16.06 -6.69 6.78
N ILE A 44 -15.01 -5.94 7.10
CA ILE A 44 -14.24 -6.09 8.34
C ILE A 44 -15.16 -5.90 9.54
N TYR A 45 -15.89 -4.78 9.63
CA TYR A 45 -16.76 -4.51 10.77
C TYR A 45 -17.95 -5.48 10.87
N ALA A 46 -18.48 -5.96 9.74
CA ALA A 46 -19.53 -6.98 9.73
C ALA A 46 -19.05 -8.35 10.26
N THR A 47 -17.74 -8.60 10.28
CA THR A 47 -17.16 -9.89 10.70
C THR A 47 -16.39 -9.82 12.01
N LEU A 48 -16.34 -8.66 12.67
CA LEU A 48 -15.84 -8.59 14.04
C LEU A 48 -16.88 -9.09 15.03
N LYS A 49 -16.41 -9.84 16.05
CA LYS A 49 -17.24 -10.16 17.22
C LYS A 49 -17.56 -8.88 18.01
N PRO A 50 -18.62 -8.88 18.85
CA PRO A 50 -18.81 -7.83 19.84
C PRO A 50 -17.54 -7.62 20.68
N GLY A 51 -17.02 -6.39 20.69
CA GLY A 51 -15.77 -6.04 21.37
C GLY A 51 -14.48 -6.43 20.62
N GLY A 52 -14.59 -6.94 19.39
CA GLY A 52 -13.46 -7.19 18.51
C GLY A 52 -12.87 -5.89 17.95
N ALA A 53 -11.64 -5.96 17.43
CA ALA A 53 -10.92 -4.78 16.95
C ALA A 53 -10.33 -4.97 15.54
N PHE A 54 -10.42 -3.91 14.74
CA PHE A 54 -9.60 -3.76 13.54
C PHE A 54 -8.38 -2.91 13.87
N VAL A 55 -7.19 -3.45 13.64
CA VAL A 55 -5.91 -2.78 13.88
C VAL A 55 -5.18 -2.65 12.56
N PHE A 56 -4.78 -1.44 12.23
CA PHE A 56 -4.05 -1.14 11.01
C PHE A 56 -3.04 -0.01 11.23
N ASP A 57 -2.03 0.03 10.36
CA ASP A 57 -1.04 1.09 10.31
C ASP A 57 -1.23 1.95 9.05
N ILE A 58 -0.85 3.22 9.19
CA ILE A 58 -0.95 4.23 8.13
C ILE A 58 0.24 5.18 8.24
N PHE A 59 0.59 5.80 7.11
CA PHE A 59 1.52 6.91 7.12
C PHE A 59 0.81 8.21 7.48
N ARG A 60 1.55 9.10 8.16
CA ARG A 60 1.13 10.49 8.38
C ARG A 60 1.85 11.42 7.41
N PRO A 61 1.31 12.61 7.10
CA PRO A 61 1.94 13.56 6.19
C PRO A 61 3.40 13.91 6.54
N GLN A 62 3.76 13.85 7.83
CA GLN A 62 5.13 14.08 8.30
C GLN A 62 6.18 13.17 7.63
N LYS A 63 5.79 11.99 7.12
CA LYS A 63 6.69 11.11 6.36
C LYS A 63 7.28 11.78 5.12
N TYR A 64 6.54 12.70 4.49
CA TYR A 64 6.92 13.36 3.24
C TYR A 64 7.02 14.88 3.34
N MET A 65 6.98 15.46 4.54
CA MET A 65 6.96 16.91 4.76
C MET A 65 8.16 17.63 4.11
N ASP A 66 9.34 17.01 4.11
CA ASP A 66 10.55 17.55 3.49
C ASP A 66 10.89 16.86 2.15
N HIS A 67 9.92 16.18 1.53
CA HIS A 67 10.16 15.42 0.32
C HIS A 67 10.61 16.34 -0.82
N LYS A 68 11.81 16.08 -1.33
CA LYS A 68 12.31 16.66 -2.57
C LYS A 68 12.17 15.59 -3.63
N GLY A 69 11.32 15.82 -4.63
CA GLY A 69 11.15 14.89 -5.75
C GLY A 69 12.51 14.48 -6.30
N THR A 70 12.74 13.19 -6.44
CA THR A 70 14.02 12.64 -6.88
C THR A 70 13.89 12.06 -8.28
N LYS A 71 14.99 12.10 -9.04
CA LYS A 71 15.16 11.36 -10.29
C LYS A 71 16.55 10.76 -10.26
N THR A 72 16.62 9.44 -10.20
CA THR A 72 17.87 8.70 -10.11
C THR A 72 17.86 7.56 -11.10
N TRP A 73 19.04 7.07 -11.44
CA TRP A 73 19.18 5.89 -12.26
C TRP A 73 20.24 4.97 -11.66
N SER A 74 20.13 3.67 -11.96
CA SER A 74 21.14 2.69 -11.57
C SER A 74 21.23 1.57 -12.59
N LEU A 75 22.42 1.02 -12.77
CA LEU A 75 22.64 -0.23 -13.48
C LEU A 75 22.76 -1.37 -12.48
N LYS A 76 22.08 -2.48 -12.74
CA LYS A 76 22.12 -3.70 -11.93
C LYS A 76 22.43 -4.88 -12.85
N ILE A 77 23.18 -5.86 -12.34
CA ILE A 77 23.49 -7.11 -13.05
C ILE A 77 22.38 -8.15 -12.84
N GLY A 78 21.52 -7.93 -11.84
CA GLY A 78 20.38 -8.76 -11.47
C GLY A 78 19.82 -8.30 -10.13
N GLY A 79 18.68 -8.84 -9.70
CA GLY A 79 18.07 -8.56 -8.40
C GLY A 79 16.55 -8.64 -8.42
N PHE A 80 15.92 -7.91 -7.50
CA PHE A 80 14.47 -7.93 -7.26
C PHE A 80 13.65 -7.67 -8.53
N TRP A 81 14.04 -6.67 -9.33
CA TRP A 81 13.27 -6.26 -10.51
C TRP A 81 13.43 -7.21 -11.70
N ARG A 82 14.66 -7.66 -11.98
CA ARG A 82 14.97 -8.60 -13.06
C ARG A 82 16.14 -9.49 -12.65
N PRO A 83 16.15 -10.77 -13.06
CA PRO A 83 17.26 -11.68 -12.78
C PRO A 83 18.54 -11.30 -13.55
N GLY A 84 18.42 -10.72 -14.75
CA GLY A 84 19.54 -10.30 -15.60
C GLY A 84 19.83 -8.79 -15.53
N PRO A 85 20.83 -8.32 -16.31
CA PRO A 85 21.22 -6.92 -16.32
C PRO A 85 20.07 -5.99 -16.72
N HIS A 86 19.96 -4.86 -16.04
CA HIS A 86 18.90 -3.89 -16.29
C HIS A 86 19.28 -2.47 -15.83
N LEU A 87 18.71 -1.48 -16.52
CA LEU A 87 18.70 -0.07 -16.13
C LEU A 87 17.42 0.21 -15.33
N GLY A 88 17.57 0.67 -14.09
CA GLY A 88 16.47 1.17 -13.29
C GLY A 88 16.45 2.68 -13.28
N LEU A 89 15.37 3.29 -13.78
CA LEU A 89 15.08 4.72 -13.64
C LEU A 89 14.06 4.89 -12.52
N ASN A 90 14.42 5.59 -11.46
CA ASN A 90 13.56 5.84 -10.32
C ASN A 90 13.19 7.33 -10.25
N SER A 91 11.89 7.62 -10.10
CA SER A 91 11.41 8.95 -9.76
C SER A 91 10.51 8.91 -8.53
N SER A 92 10.59 9.93 -7.68
CA SER A 92 9.67 10.10 -6.56
C SER A 92 8.88 11.40 -6.66
N TYR A 93 7.61 11.35 -6.30
CA TYR A 93 6.68 12.49 -6.35
C TYR A 93 5.87 12.56 -5.08
N TRP A 94 5.66 13.78 -4.58
CA TRP A 94 4.76 14.06 -3.46
C TRP A 94 3.63 14.96 -3.94
N TYR A 95 2.40 14.49 -3.78
CA TYR A 95 1.16 15.19 -4.11
C TYR A 95 0.52 15.63 -2.80
N GLU A 96 0.84 16.85 -2.37
CA GLU A 96 0.45 17.38 -1.06
C GLU A 96 -1.07 17.44 -0.89
N ASP A 97 -1.80 17.96 -1.89
CA ASP A 97 -3.26 18.12 -1.85
C ASP A 97 -4.00 16.80 -1.64
N SER A 98 -3.48 15.70 -2.22
CA SER A 98 -4.06 14.36 -2.09
C SER A 98 -3.36 13.52 -1.03
N GLY A 99 -2.38 14.07 -0.30
CA GLY A 99 -1.58 13.34 0.68
C GLY A 99 -0.94 12.06 0.14
N ALA A 100 -0.64 12.00 -1.17
CA ALA A 100 -0.19 10.81 -1.87
C ALA A 100 1.27 10.92 -2.30
N HIS A 101 2.04 9.86 -2.11
CA HIS A 101 3.40 9.75 -2.61
C HIS A 101 3.49 8.65 -3.65
N LEU A 102 4.25 8.90 -4.72
CA LEU A 102 4.55 7.92 -5.76
C LEU A 102 6.06 7.67 -5.80
N SER A 103 6.46 6.41 -5.65
CA SER A 103 7.76 5.93 -6.13
C SER A 103 7.56 5.19 -7.44
N GLN A 104 8.06 5.75 -8.53
CA GLN A 104 7.97 5.16 -9.86
C GLN A 104 9.30 4.54 -10.26
N TYR A 105 9.26 3.30 -10.73
CA TYR A 105 10.40 2.56 -11.26
C TYR A 105 10.11 2.19 -12.72
N ILE A 106 10.98 2.63 -13.63
CA ILE A 106 11.01 2.15 -15.01
C ILE A 106 12.22 1.23 -15.15
N ILE A 107 11.97 -0.04 -15.40
CA ILE A 107 13.01 -1.07 -15.47
C ILE A 107 13.18 -1.49 -16.91
N VAL A 108 14.32 -1.16 -17.52
CA VAL A 108 14.65 -1.44 -18.91
C VAL A 108 15.71 -2.55 -18.97
N ASP A 109 15.46 -3.61 -19.73
CA ASP A 109 16.43 -4.69 -19.94
C ASP A 109 17.31 -4.46 -21.18
N GLU A 110 18.28 -5.35 -21.39
CA GLU A 110 19.25 -5.28 -22.49
C GLU A 110 18.61 -5.37 -23.89
N THR A 111 17.37 -5.85 -23.99
CA THR A 111 16.61 -5.92 -25.24
C THR A 111 15.76 -4.67 -25.50
N SER A 112 15.90 -3.64 -24.64
CA SER A 112 15.08 -2.42 -24.63
C SER A 112 13.61 -2.65 -24.28
N HIS A 113 13.25 -3.82 -23.78
CA HIS A 113 11.94 -4.04 -23.18
C HIS A 113 11.90 -3.38 -21.80
N PHE A 114 10.76 -2.78 -21.44
CA PHE A 114 10.63 -2.07 -20.17
C PHE A 114 9.30 -2.32 -19.47
N GLU A 115 9.33 -2.24 -18.14
CA GLU A 115 8.15 -2.28 -17.28
C GLU A 115 8.13 -1.03 -16.40
N VAL A 116 6.92 -0.60 -16.05
CA VAL A 116 6.70 0.54 -15.15
C VAL A 116 5.99 0.06 -13.90
N TYR A 117 6.61 0.28 -12.76
CA TYR A 117 6.04 -0.02 -11.44
C TYR A 117 5.78 1.28 -10.70
N ASN A 118 4.53 1.48 -10.28
CA ASN A 118 4.13 2.60 -9.46
C ASN A 118 3.81 2.09 -8.05
N ILE A 119 4.62 2.48 -7.07
CA ILE A 119 4.38 2.19 -5.67
C ILE A 119 3.80 3.44 -5.04
N TRP A 120 2.55 3.32 -4.60
CA TRP A 120 1.81 4.42 -3.98
C TRP A 120 1.86 4.29 -2.47
N ASP A 121 1.96 5.43 -1.79
CA ASP A 121 1.65 5.55 -0.38
C ASP A 121 0.59 6.65 -0.22
N LYS A 122 -0.47 6.39 0.54
CA LYS A 122 -1.38 7.45 1.02
C LYS A 122 -1.05 7.76 2.48
N THR A 123 -1.03 9.04 2.79
CA THR A 123 -0.98 9.54 4.16
C THR A 123 -2.37 9.98 4.60
N TYR A 124 -2.61 9.91 5.92
CA TYR A 124 -3.88 10.31 6.51
C TYR A 124 -3.64 11.30 7.64
N THR A 125 -4.36 12.41 7.58
CA THR A 125 -4.56 13.31 8.72
C THR A 125 -5.55 12.71 9.71
N ARG A 126 -5.65 13.29 10.91
CA ARG A 126 -6.57 12.78 11.95
C ARG A 126 -8.04 12.85 11.52
N ASP A 127 -8.39 13.85 10.72
CA ASP A 127 -9.77 14.08 10.29
C ASP A 127 -10.18 13.15 9.14
N GLU A 128 -9.22 12.54 8.45
CA GLU A 128 -9.42 11.53 7.42
C GLU A 128 -9.43 10.09 7.97
N TYR A 129 -9.29 9.92 9.29
CA TYR A 129 -9.38 8.59 9.89
C TYR A 129 -10.79 8.02 9.66
N PRO A 130 -10.91 6.72 9.28
CA PRO A 130 -12.19 6.06 9.29
C PRO A 130 -12.84 6.28 10.67
N PRO A 131 -14.12 6.68 10.74
CA PRO A 131 -14.78 6.86 12.02
C PRO A 131 -14.63 5.59 12.84
N SER A 132 -14.41 5.74 14.14
CA SER A 132 -14.46 4.63 15.07
C SER A 132 -15.89 4.09 15.10
N TYR A 133 -16.10 2.93 14.46
CA TYR A 133 -17.35 2.16 14.53
C TYR A 133 -17.43 1.38 15.84
#